data_AF-A0A0C2FJR3-F1
#
_entry.id   AF-A0A0C2FJR3-F1
#
_cell.length_a   1.000
_cell.length_b   1.000
_cell.length_c   1.000
_cell.angle_alpha   90.00
_cell.angle_beta   90.00
_cell.angle_gamma   90.00
#
_symmetry.space_group_name_H-M   'P 1'
#
loop_
_entity.id
_entity.type
_entity.pdbx_description
1 polymer ?
#
loop_
_entity_poly.entity_id
_entity_poly.type
_entity_poly.pdbx_seq_one_letter_code
_entity_poly.pdbx_strand_id
1 'polypeptide(L)' 'MRNSISIFNSSHPIYKSGDPSQEGEKGRAVDIDTSKLSPDQKKLYDLGFQNHAFNEYASNLISIHRTLPDVVDMQ' A
#
# COMPACT_ATOMS: atom_id res chain seq x y z
N MET A 1 17.55 -22.36 -22.50
CA MET A 1 17.45 -20.88 -22.38
C MET A 1 16.48 -20.59 -21.25
N ARG A 2 16.90 -19.95 -20.16
CA ARG A 2 15.99 -19.57 -19.07
C ARG A 2 15.36 -18.24 -19.48
N ASN A 3 14.06 -18.21 -19.74
CA ASN A 3 13.33 -16.96 -19.91
C ASN A 3 13.47 -16.18 -18.60
N SER A 4 14.20 -15.07 -18.63
CA SER A 4 14.22 -14.09 -17.55
C SER A 4 12.83 -13.47 -17.47
N ILE A 5 11.95 -14.08 -16.67
CA ILE A 5 10.72 -13.44 -16.20
C ILE A 5 11.20 -12.24 -15.38
N SER A 6 11.13 -11.05 -15.94
CA SER A 6 11.30 -9.83 -15.17
C SER A 6 10.11 -9.73 -14.22
N ILE A 7 10.30 -10.24 -12.99
CA ILE A 7 9.28 -10.26 -11.93
C ILE A 7 8.98 -8.83 -11.43
N PHE A 8 9.80 -7.85 -11.83
CA PHE A 8 9.72 -6.47 -11.39
C PHE A 8 9.28 -5.58 -12.55
N ASN A 9 8.06 -5.07 -12.46
CA ASN A 9 7.62 -3.92 -13.24
C ASN A 9 7.75 -2.67 -12.38
N SER A 10 8.83 -1.91 -12.56
CA SER A 10 9.09 -0.66 -11.81
C SER A 10 8.02 0.42 -12.00
N SER A 11 7.19 0.32 -13.04
CA SER A 11 6.08 1.25 -13.27
C SER A 11 4.81 0.90 -12.48
N HIS A 12 4.72 -0.29 -11.87
CA HIS A 12 3.55 -0.68 -11.11
C HIS A 12 3.47 0.14 -9.80
N PRO A 13 2.28 0.66 -9.41
CA PRO A 13 2.13 1.52 -8.23
C PRO A 13 2.76 0.96 -6.95
N ILE A 14 2.62 -0.34 -6.68
CA ILE A 14 3.25 -1.02 -5.53
C ILE A 14 4.77 -0.79 -5.38
N TYR A 15 5.51 -0.53 -6.48
CA TYR A 15 6.96 -0.31 -6.47
C TYR A 15 7.34 1.18 -6.59
N LYS A 16 6.38 2.09 -6.70
CA LYS A 16 6.66 3.52 -6.85
C LYS A 16 7.16 4.08 -5.51
N SER A 17 8.21 4.89 -5.55
CA SER A 17 8.80 5.53 -4.36
C SER A 17 8.73 7.05 -4.54
N GLY A 18 8.36 7.77 -3.47
CA GLY A 18 8.37 9.24 -3.47
C GLY A 18 7.22 9.91 -4.20
N ASP A 19 6.18 9.17 -4.62
CA ASP A 19 4.99 9.75 -5.25
C ASP A 19 4.06 10.38 -4.19
N PRO A 20 3.92 11.71 -4.15
CA PRO A 20 3.09 12.36 -3.14
C PRO A 20 1.62 12.00 -3.24
N SER A 21 1.13 11.53 -4.39
CA SER A 21 -0.27 11.11 -4.58
C SER A 21 -0.53 9.67 -4.15
N GLN A 22 0.52 8.90 -3.84
CA GLN A 22 0.37 7.51 -3.43
C GLN A 22 -0.13 7.39 -1.99
N GLU A 23 -0.96 6.37 -1.78
CA GLU A 23 -1.47 6.00 -0.46
C GLU A 23 -0.33 5.69 0.51
N GLY A 24 -0.39 6.29 1.70
CA GLY A 24 0.59 6.06 2.76
C GLY A 24 1.95 6.73 2.57
N GLU A 25 2.17 7.46 1.47
CA GLU A 25 3.46 8.14 1.24
C GLU A 25 3.76 9.15 2.36
N LYS A 26 5.02 9.21 2.82
CA LYS A 26 5.44 9.98 4.01
C LYS A 26 4.69 9.56 5.29
N GLY A 27 4.20 8.33 5.36
CA GLY A 27 3.49 7.81 6.54
C GLY A 27 2.13 8.46 6.79
N ARG A 28 1.52 9.11 5.78
CA ARG A 28 0.16 9.65 5.91
C ARG A 28 -0.85 8.53 6.13
N ALA A 29 -1.92 8.82 6.86
CA ALA A 29 -3.01 7.86 7.05
C ALA A 29 -3.68 7.53 5.70
N VAL A 30 -3.94 6.24 5.48
CA VAL A 30 -4.79 5.75 4.39
C VAL A 30 -6.18 5.56 4.96
N ASP A 31 -7.05 6.54 4.73
CA ASP A 31 -8.43 6.53 5.23
C ASP A 31 -9.37 5.95 4.17
N ILE A 32 -10.00 4.83 4.48
CA ILE A 32 -10.88 4.11 3.56
C ILE A 32 -12.32 4.34 3.98
N ASP A 33 -13.04 5.10 3.16
CA ASP A 33 -14.47 5.23 3.29
C ASP A 33 -15.17 3.94 2.86
N THR A 34 -15.49 3.09 3.83
CA THR A 34 -16.12 1.77 3.59
C THR A 34 -17.47 1.87 2.89
N SER A 35 -18.15 3.03 2.94
CA SER A 35 -19.43 3.25 2.25
C SER A 35 -19.27 3.41 0.73
N LYS A 36 -18.06 3.76 0.27
CA LYS A 36 -17.73 3.93 -1.15
C LYS A 36 -17.12 2.68 -1.78
N LEU A 37 -16.85 1.64 -1.00
CA LEU A 37 -16.30 0.39 -1.52
C LEU A 37 -17.35 -0.36 -2.32
N SER A 38 -16.93 -0.93 -3.45
CA SER A 38 -17.74 -1.93 -4.13
C SER A 38 -17.92 -3.17 -3.23
N PRO A 39 -18.93 -4.02 -3.48
CA PRO A 39 -19.12 -5.25 -2.72
C PRO A 39 -17.87 -6.15 -2.67
N ASP A 40 -17.15 -6.26 -3.79
CA ASP A 40 -15.93 -7.06 -3.87
C ASP A 40 -14.77 -6.45 -3.08
N GLN A 41 -14.60 -5.12 -3.14
CA GLN A 41 -13.59 -4.42 -2.35
C GLN A 41 -13.89 -4.54 -0.85
N LYS A 42 -15.16 -4.41 -0.45
CA LYS A 42 -15.56 -4.56 0.94
C LYS A 42 -15.27 -5.98 1.45
N LYS A 43 -15.49 -7.01 0.62
CA LYS A 43 -15.14 -8.39 0.97
C LYS A 43 -13.64 -8.55 1.23
N LEU A 44 -12.79 -7.96 0.39
CA LEU A 44 -11.33 -7.97 0.59
C LEU A 44 -10.92 -7.22 1.86
N TYR A 45 -11.53 -6.07 2.11
CA TYR A 45 -11.34 -5.29 3.34
C TYR A 45 -11.66 -6.12 4.59
N ASP A 46 -12.84 -6.73 4.65
CA ASP A 46 -13.29 -7.52 5.80
C ASP A 46 -12.42 -8.78 5.99
N LEU A 47 -12.13 -9.50 4.89
CA LEU A 47 -11.36 -10.75 4.93
C LEU A 47 -9.91 -10.51 5.35
N GLY A 48 -9.29 -9.43 4.88
CA GLY A 48 -7.91 -9.09 5.25
C GLY A 48 -7.77 -8.87 6.75
N PHE A 49 -8.74 -8.19 7.36
CA PHE A 49 -8.76 -7.99 8.80
C PHE A 49 -8.96 -9.30 9.57
N GLN A 50 -9.85 -10.18 9.11
CA GLN A 50 -10.08 -11.50 9.73
C GLN A 50 -8.84 -12.39 9.68
N ASN A 51 -8.12 -12.39 8.57
CA ASN A 51 -6.96 -13.27 8.36
C ASN A 51 -5.70 -12.78 9.05
N HIS A 52 -5.53 -11.46 9.17
CA HIS A 52 -4.26 -10.85 9.58
C HIS A 52 -4.32 -10.00 10.85
N ALA A 53 -5.52 -9.74 11.38
CA ALA A 53 -5.76 -8.83 12.51
C ALA A 53 -5.27 -7.38 12.28
N PHE A 54 -5.08 -6.99 11.01
CA PHE A 54 -4.82 -5.62 10.58
C PHE A 54 -5.48 -5.35 9.22
N ASN A 55 -5.53 -4.09 8.80
CA ASN A 55 -6.13 -3.71 7.52
C ASN A 55 -5.20 -4.03 6.34
N GLU A 56 -5.18 -5.30 5.93
CA GLU A 56 -4.42 -5.77 4.76
C GLU A 56 -4.82 -5.03 3.48
N TYR A 57 -6.10 -4.70 3.32
CA TYR A 57 -6.58 -3.95 2.16
C TYR A 57 -5.90 -2.58 2.04
N ALA A 58 -5.77 -1.84 3.14
CA ALA A 58 -4.99 -0.60 3.18
C ALA A 58 -3.50 -0.88 2.88
N SER A 59 -2.92 -1.92 3.48
CA SER A 59 -1.52 -2.29 3.25
C SER A 59 -1.22 -2.56 1.77
N ASN A 60 -2.15 -3.18 1.05
CA ASN A 60 -2.01 -3.50 -0.37
C ASN A 60 -2.09 -2.26 -1.29
N LEU A 61 -2.62 -1.14 -0.81
CA LEU A 61 -2.60 0.14 -1.53
C LEU A 61 -1.27 0.89 -1.35
N ILE A 62 -0.56 0.62 -0.26
CA ILE A 62 0.67 1.31 0.12
C ILE A 62 1.86 0.70 -0.64
N SER A 63 2.75 1.56 -1.17
CA SER A 63 4.01 1.11 -1.76
C SER A 63 4.86 0.34 -0.77
N ILE A 64 5.50 -0.74 -1.23
CA ILE A 64 6.55 -1.41 -0.44
C ILE A 64 7.83 -0.54 -0.33
N HIS A 65 7.92 0.54 -1.11
CA HIS A 65 8.99 1.52 -1.12
C HIS A 65 8.52 2.91 -0.68
N ARG A 66 7.43 3.03 0.11
CA ARG A 66 7.00 4.35 0.64
C ARG A 66 8.13 5.02 1.41
N THR A 67 8.19 6.35 1.38
CA THR A 67 9.09 7.09 2.26
C THR A 67 8.44 7.43 3.59
N LEU A 68 9.25 7.75 4.60
CA LEU A 68 8.82 8.29 5.88
C LEU A 68 9.52 9.64 6.13
N PRO A 69 8.87 10.58 6.82
CA PRO A 69 9.53 11.79 7.27
C PRO A 69 10.63 11.43 8.27
N ASP A 70 11.72 12.19 8.24
CA ASP A 70 12.70 12.15 9.32
C ASP A 70 12.09 12.84 10.54
N VAL A 71 11.94 12.10 11.63
CA VAL A 71 11.33 12.56 12.89
C VAL A 71 12.28 12.41 14.06
N VAL A 72 13.56 12.14 13.79
CA VAL A 72 14.59 12.07 14.82
C VAL A 72 14.88 13.49 15.30
N ASP A 73 15.02 13.65 16.62
CA ASP A 73 15.47 14.93 17.19
C ASP A 73 16.81 15.32 16.58
N MET A 74 16.88 16.52 15.99
CA MET A 74 18.13 17.07 15.48
C MET A 74 19.01 17.45 16.68
N GLN A 75 20.13 16.75 16.81
CA GLN A 75 21.11 16.97 17.88
C GLN A 75 22.02 18.17 17.59
#